data_AF-A0A482X9D2-F1
#
_entry.id   AF-A0A482X9D2-F1
#
_cell.length_a   1.000
_cell.length_b   1.000
_cell.length_c   1.000
_cell.angle_alpha   90.00
_cell.angle_beta   90.00
_cell.angle_gamma   90.00
#
_symmetry.space_group_name_H-M   'P 1'
#
loop_
_entity.id
_entity.type
_entity.pdbx_description
1 polymer ?
#
loop_
_entity_poly.entity_id
_entity_poly.type
_entity_poly.pdbx_seq_one_letter_code
_entity_poly.pdbx_strand_id
1 'polypeptide(L)'
;MSEEITFAVANMYQLKCRRAPSISGSKPSPVTLDNSSLAEEILTNMRSQVELAVSNAMKDILQELQLVKERTTTEDANSRTWEAMILESMTSNSMGRRHSLRIFGVPEKANESTDVEAMKIFKEKLGIEVQLEEINRSHRVGKPQPPRRTPAAGPAPTHHHQIPELQDAAQDLRGQSIIP
;
A
#
# COMPACT_ATOMS: atom_id res chain seq x y z
N MET A 1 60.33 -37.71 28.37
CA MET A 1 59.62 -38.04 29.62
C MET A 1 58.45 -38.96 29.29
N SER A 2 58.78 -40.15 28.82
CA SER A 2 57.86 -41.05 28.10
C SER A 2 58.18 -42.52 28.41
N GLU A 3 58.72 -42.79 29.59
CA GLU A 3 59.18 -44.15 29.99
C GLU A 3 58.80 -44.53 31.44
N GLU A 4 57.94 -43.77 32.13
CA GLU A 4 57.52 -44.08 33.52
C GLU A 4 56.08 -44.61 33.66
N ILE A 5 55.31 -44.70 32.57
CA ILE A 5 53.89 -45.10 32.65
C ILE A 5 53.70 -46.61 32.38
N THR A 6 54.71 -47.30 31.85
CA THR A 6 54.58 -48.70 31.43
C THR A 6 54.84 -49.73 32.56
N PHE A 7 55.33 -49.30 33.73
CA PHE A 7 55.69 -50.21 34.82
C PHE A 7 54.60 -50.38 35.91
N ALA A 8 53.53 -49.57 35.87
CA ALA A 8 52.45 -49.63 36.86
C ALA A 8 51.31 -50.61 36.49
N VAL A 9 51.29 -51.16 35.27
CA VAL A 9 50.20 -52.03 34.78
C VAL A 9 50.49 -53.53 35.05
N ALA A 10 51.73 -53.92 35.36
CA ALA A 10 52.10 -55.32 35.52
C ALA A 10 51.97 -55.89 36.95
N ASN A 11 51.79 -55.04 37.98
CA ASN A 11 51.84 -55.48 39.39
C ASN A 11 50.50 -55.46 40.14
N MET A 12 49.39 -55.36 39.42
CA MET A 12 48.03 -55.48 39.97
C MET A 12 47.41 -56.88 39.76
N TYR A 13 48.07 -57.76 39.00
CA TYR A 13 47.53 -59.05 38.57
C TYR A 13 47.98 -60.29 39.39
N GLN A 14 48.57 -60.11 40.58
CA GLN A 14 49.11 -61.23 41.38
C GLN A 14 48.80 -61.16 42.89
N LEU A 15 47.77 -60.42 43.33
CA LEU A 15 47.34 -60.47 44.73
C LEU A 15 45.82 -60.47 44.89
N LYS A 16 45.25 -61.69 44.94
CA LYS A 16 44.17 -62.16 45.86
C LYS A 16 43.36 -63.30 45.25
N CYS A 17 44.01 -64.43 44.98
CA CYS A 17 43.35 -65.72 45.06
C CYS A 17 43.17 -66.11 46.53
N ARG A 18 42.28 -65.41 47.25
CA ARG A 18 41.74 -65.90 48.53
C ARG A 18 40.39 -66.56 48.25
N ARG A 19 40.39 -67.88 48.37
CA ARG A 19 39.24 -68.78 48.30
C ARG A 19 38.17 -68.28 49.29
N ALA A 20 37.10 -67.69 48.79
CA ALA A 20 35.94 -67.31 49.60
C ALA A 20 35.20 -68.60 50.04
N PRO A 21 34.68 -68.66 51.28
CA PRO A 21 33.85 -69.79 51.71
C PRO A 21 32.55 -69.82 50.89
N SER A 22 32.17 -71.02 50.44
CA SER A 22 30.93 -71.26 49.70
C SER A 22 29.74 -71.03 50.63
N ILE A 23 29.18 -69.83 50.62
CA ILE A 23 27.89 -69.55 51.23
C ILE A 23 26.83 -69.90 50.18
N SER A 24 26.21 -71.06 50.34
CA SER A 24 24.97 -71.44 49.67
C SER A 24 23.83 -70.58 50.23
N GLY A 25 23.74 -69.34 49.77
CA GLY A 25 22.62 -68.44 50.02
C GLY A 25 21.88 -68.24 48.70
N SER A 26 20.58 -68.50 48.69
CA SER A 26 19.65 -68.30 47.59
C SER A 26 19.97 -67.07 46.72
N LYS A 27 20.10 -67.29 45.40
CA LYS A 27 20.12 -66.19 44.41
C LYS A 27 18.89 -65.31 44.67
N PRO A 28 19.02 -64.00 44.94
CA PRO A 28 17.87 -63.12 44.88
C PRO A 28 17.36 -63.15 43.44
N SER A 29 16.07 -63.48 43.28
CA SER A 29 15.36 -63.42 42.02
C SER A 29 15.59 -62.06 41.37
N PRO A 30 15.75 -61.97 40.03
CA PRO A 30 15.92 -60.68 39.37
C PRO A 30 14.67 -59.84 39.65
N VAL A 31 14.84 -58.75 40.39
CA VAL A 31 13.81 -57.73 40.56
C VAL A 31 13.64 -57.09 39.19
N THR A 32 12.62 -57.53 38.46
CA THR A 32 12.14 -56.84 37.27
C THR A 32 11.51 -55.53 37.76
N LEU A 33 12.31 -54.45 37.78
CA LEU A 33 11.78 -53.10 37.90
C LEU A 33 10.90 -52.87 36.67
N ASP A 34 9.60 -52.66 36.89
CA ASP A 34 8.59 -52.34 35.88
C ASP A 34 8.90 -50.96 35.25
N ASN A 35 9.90 -50.93 34.35
CA ASN A 35 10.29 -49.74 33.60
C ASN A 35 9.19 -49.28 32.62
N SER A 36 8.15 -50.09 32.40
CA SER A 36 7.00 -49.76 31.56
C SER A 36 6.13 -48.65 32.18
N SER A 37 5.93 -48.66 33.50
CA SER A 37 5.09 -47.67 34.18
C SER A 37 5.69 -46.27 34.12
N LEU A 38 7.02 -46.15 34.28
CA LEU A 38 7.73 -44.87 34.20
C LEU A 38 7.73 -44.31 32.78
N ALA A 39 7.86 -45.18 31.77
CA ALA A 39 7.80 -44.77 30.37
C ALA A 39 6.43 -44.21 29.98
N GLU A 40 5.34 -44.84 30.43
CA GLU A 40 3.97 -44.35 30.21
C GLU A 40 3.72 -43.00 30.90
N GLU A 41 4.23 -42.81 32.11
CA GLU A 41 4.12 -41.53 32.81
C GLU A 41 4.86 -40.40 32.07
N ILE A 42 6.08 -40.67 31.58
CA ILE A 42 6.86 -39.72 30.78
C ILE A 42 6.11 -39.35 29.49
N LEU A 43 5.58 -40.34 28.77
CA LEU A 43 4.84 -40.11 27.52
C LEU A 43 3.57 -39.28 27.77
N THR A 44 2.85 -39.57 28.86
CA THR A 44 1.64 -38.84 29.24
C THR A 44 1.95 -37.38 29.57
N ASN A 45 3.02 -37.12 30.32
CA ASN A 45 3.45 -35.78 30.67
C ASN A 45 3.92 -34.99 29.43
N MET A 46 4.74 -35.62 28.56
CA MET A 46 5.19 -34.99 27.32
C MET A 46 4.01 -34.65 26.40
N ARG A 47 3.03 -35.54 26.27
CA ARG A 47 1.81 -35.27 25.50
C ARG A 47 1.04 -34.09 26.07
N SER A 48 0.85 -34.04 27.39
CA SER A 48 0.17 -32.92 28.04
C SER A 48 0.89 -31.58 27.82
N GLN A 49 2.23 -31.58 27.87
CA GLN A 49 3.02 -30.37 27.59
C GLN A 49 2.89 -29.91 26.13
N VAL A 50 2.88 -30.85 25.18
CA VAL A 50 2.65 -30.54 23.76
C VAL A 50 1.24 -29.96 23.56
N GLU A 51 0.21 -30.58 24.13
CA GLU A 51 -1.18 -30.09 24.04
C GLU A 51 -1.32 -28.67 24.63
N LEU A 52 -0.66 -28.40 25.75
CA LEU A 52 -0.62 -27.07 26.36
C LEU A 52 0.08 -26.04 25.46
N ALA A 53 1.24 -26.39 24.90
CA ALA A 53 1.99 -25.52 23.99
C ALA A 53 1.18 -25.19 22.73
N VAL A 54 0.52 -26.19 22.14
CA VAL A 54 -0.36 -26.02 20.97
C VAL A 54 -1.56 -25.13 21.32
N SER A 55 -2.18 -25.34 22.48
CA SER A 55 -3.31 -24.51 22.92
C SER A 55 -2.91 -23.04 23.08
N ASN A 56 -1.75 -22.77 23.66
CA ASN A 56 -1.25 -21.41 23.84
C ASN A 56 -0.93 -20.76 22.49
N ALA A 57 -0.22 -21.45 21.59
CA ALA A 57 0.06 -20.93 20.25
C ALA A 57 -1.23 -20.64 19.45
N MET A 58 -2.26 -21.50 19.59
CA MET A 58 -3.55 -21.29 18.95
C MET A 58 -4.25 -20.03 19.47
N LYS A 59 -4.16 -19.75 20.78
CA LYS A 59 -4.73 -18.53 21.37
C LYS A 59 -4.02 -17.28 20.86
N ASP A 60 -2.69 -17.32 20.78
CA ASP A 60 -1.90 -16.20 20.27
C ASP A 60 -2.25 -15.87 18.82
N ILE A 61 -2.37 -16.91 17.96
CA ILE A 61 -2.80 -16.74 16.56
C ILE A 61 -4.20 -16.12 16.46
N LEU A 62 -5.15 -16.57 17.28
CA LEU A 62 -6.51 -16.03 17.27
C LEU A 62 -6.52 -14.55 17.70
N GLN A 63 -5.71 -14.19 18.68
CA GLN A 63 -5.58 -12.80 19.13
C GLN A 63 -4.97 -11.92 18.04
N GLU A 64 -3.93 -12.39 17.34
CA GLU A 64 -3.34 -11.65 16.21
C GLU A 64 -4.32 -11.48 15.05
N LEU A 65 -5.07 -12.53 14.69
CA LEU A 65 -6.09 -12.44 13.63
C LEU A 65 -7.17 -11.41 13.96
N GLN A 66 -7.57 -11.32 15.22
CA GLN A 66 -8.54 -10.31 15.66
C GLN A 66 -7.97 -8.90 15.52
N LEU A 67 -6.72 -8.68 15.95
CA LEU A 67 -6.05 -7.38 15.80
C LEU A 67 -5.87 -6.98 14.34
N VAL A 68 -5.49 -7.91 13.46
CA VAL A 68 -5.35 -7.66 12.03
C VAL A 68 -6.69 -7.28 11.41
N LYS A 69 -7.78 -7.97 11.78
CA LYS A 69 -9.13 -7.65 11.31
C LYS A 69 -9.57 -6.25 11.74
N GLU A 70 -9.31 -5.87 12.98
CA GLU A 70 -9.62 -4.52 13.47
C GLU A 70 -8.83 -3.46 12.69
N ARG A 71 -7.52 -3.69 12.46
CA ARG A 71 -6.70 -2.79 11.62
C ARG A 71 -7.25 -2.65 10.21
N THR A 72 -7.59 -3.74 9.51
CA THR A 72 -8.14 -3.65 8.16
C THR A 72 -9.46 -2.89 8.12
N THR A 73 -10.34 -3.09 9.11
CA THR A 73 -11.63 -2.35 9.14
C THR A 73 -11.45 -0.84 9.37
N THR A 74 -10.45 -0.46 10.17
CA THR A 74 -10.15 0.96 10.41
C THR A 74 -9.46 1.61 9.21
N GLU A 75 -8.56 0.89 8.54
CA GLU A 75 -7.93 1.32 7.29
C GLU A 75 -8.94 1.46 6.15
N ASP A 76 -9.90 0.53 6.03
CA ASP A 76 -11.00 0.63 5.07
C ASP A 76 -11.89 1.84 5.33
N ALA A 77 -12.23 2.09 6.61
CA ALA A 77 -13.01 3.26 6.99
C ALA A 77 -12.28 4.57 6.66
N ASN A 78 -10.98 4.64 6.96
CA ASN A 78 -10.13 5.78 6.64
C ASN A 78 -10.00 5.97 5.12
N SER A 79 -9.83 4.89 4.35
CA SER A 79 -9.71 4.99 2.89
C SER A 79 -10.98 5.59 2.28
N ARG A 80 -12.16 5.20 2.78
CA ARG A 80 -13.45 5.78 2.35
C ARG A 80 -13.57 7.26 2.70
N THR A 81 -13.08 7.69 3.86
CA THR A 81 -13.13 9.12 4.22
C THR A 81 -12.21 9.95 3.32
N TRP A 82 -11.01 9.45 3.02
CA TRP A 82 -10.09 10.09 2.08
C TRP A 82 -10.69 10.20 0.66
N GLU A 83 -11.30 9.13 0.16
CA GLU A 83 -11.98 9.14 -1.14
C GLU A 83 -13.12 10.18 -1.19
N ALA A 84 -13.92 10.27 -0.13
CA ALA A 84 -14.99 11.26 -0.02
C ALA A 84 -14.44 12.69 -0.03
N MET A 85 -13.37 12.97 0.73
CA MET A 85 -12.71 14.28 0.75
C MET A 85 -12.14 14.67 -0.62
N ILE A 86 -11.56 13.71 -1.35
CA ILE A 86 -11.04 13.95 -2.71
C ILE A 86 -12.19 14.31 -3.65
N LEU A 87 -13.30 13.57 -3.61
CA LEU A 87 -14.46 13.85 -4.44
C LEU A 87 -15.08 15.23 -4.14
N GLU A 88 -15.16 15.59 -2.86
CA GLU A 88 -15.62 16.92 -2.42
C GLU A 88 -14.67 18.03 -2.88
N SER A 89 -13.36 17.82 -2.79
CA SER A 89 -12.36 18.77 -3.28
C SER A 89 -12.45 18.95 -4.80
N MET A 90 -12.61 17.87 -5.55
CA MET A 90 -12.75 17.91 -7.01
C MET A 90 -14.02 18.64 -7.46
N THR A 91 -15.15 18.35 -6.80
CA THR A 91 -16.43 19.02 -7.10
C THR A 91 -16.37 20.51 -6.76
N SER A 92 -15.83 20.86 -5.59
CA SER A 92 -15.62 22.25 -5.18
C SER A 92 -14.70 23.01 -6.13
N ASN A 93 -13.57 22.42 -6.51
CA ASN A 93 -12.64 23.01 -7.48
C ASN A 93 -13.25 23.17 -8.87
N SER A 94 -14.13 22.26 -9.27
CA SER A 94 -14.84 22.37 -10.55
C SER A 94 -15.86 23.52 -10.55
N MET A 95 -16.56 23.75 -9.43
CA MET A 95 -17.50 24.86 -9.29
C MET A 95 -16.78 26.22 -9.32
N GLY A 96 -15.60 26.34 -8.70
CA GLY A 96 -14.80 27.57 -8.76
C GLY A 96 -14.35 27.98 -10.16
N ARG A 97 -14.07 27.02 -11.05
CA ARG A 97 -13.68 27.31 -12.46
C ARG A 97 -14.88 27.65 -13.36
N ARG A 98 -16.05 27.07 -13.08
CA ARG A 98 -17.26 27.26 -13.91
C ARG A 98 -17.81 28.69 -13.88
N HIS A 99 -17.45 29.48 -12.87
CA HIS A 99 -17.82 30.90 -12.76
C HIS A 99 -16.71 31.85 -13.24
N SER A 100 -15.67 31.34 -13.89
CA SER A 100 -14.58 32.15 -14.45
C SER A 100 -14.58 32.11 -15.98
N LEU A 101 -14.52 33.29 -16.61
CA LEU A 101 -14.41 33.42 -18.05
C LEU A 101 -13.01 33.90 -18.42
N ARG A 102 -12.42 33.29 -19.46
CA ARG A 102 -11.13 33.71 -19.99
C ARG A 102 -11.33 34.32 -21.37
N ILE A 103 -11.04 35.61 -21.47
CA ILE A 103 -11.17 36.38 -22.71
C ILE A 103 -9.79 36.49 -23.37
N PHE A 104 -9.70 36.13 -24.64
CA PHE A 104 -8.47 36.16 -25.43
C PHE A 104 -8.51 37.27 -26.48
N GLY A 105 -7.34 37.74 -26.91
CA GLY A 105 -7.22 38.69 -28.03
C GLY A 105 -7.53 40.15 -27.68
N VAL A 106 -7.63 40.49 -26.40
CA VAL A 106 -7.79 41.88 -25.92
C VAL A 106 -6.42 42.54 -25.85
N PRO A 107 -6.13 43.60 -26.63
CA PRO A 107 -4.87 44.33 -26.55
C PRO A 107 -4.59 44.81 -25.12
N GLU A 108 -3.33 44.74 -24.69
CA GLU A 108 -2.90 45.23 -23.37
C GLU A 108 -2.49 46.70 -23.47
N LYS A 109 -3.00 47.54 -22.56
CA LYS A 109 -2.57 48.93 -22.40
C LYS A 109 -1.94 49.13 -21.02
N ALA A 110 -0.97 50.04 -20.93
CA ALA A 110 -0.42 50.44 -19.64
C ALA A 110 -1.49 51.14 -18.79
N ASN A 111 -1.56 50.78 -17.51
CA ASN A 111 -2.53 51.32 -16.54
C ASN A 111 -4.01 51.17 -16.93
N GLU A 112 -4.36 50.10 -17.65
CA GLU A 112 -5.77 49.79 -17.93
C GLU A 112 -6.50 49.25 -16.70
N SER A 113 -7.79 49.56 -16.59
CA SER A 113 -8.71 48.86 -15.68
C SER A 113 -9.28 47.65 -16.42
N THR A 114 -9.00 46.46 -15.91
CA THR A 114 -9.48 45.21 -16.50
C THR A 114 -10.99 45.04 -16.38
N ASP A 115 -11.62 45.66 -15.37
CA ASP A 115 -13.08 45.63 -15.19
C ASP A 115 -13.79 46.39 -16.30
N VAL A 116 -13.30 47.61 -16.61
CA VAL A 116 -13.87 48.46 -17.66
C VAL A 116 -13.74 47.80 -19.04
N GLU A 117 -12.58 47.22 -19.33
CA GLU A 117 -12.38 46.53 -20.61
C GLU A 117 -13.24 45.26 -20.70
N ALA A 118 -13.39 44.50 -19.60
CA ALA A 118 -14.29 43.35 -19.56
C ALA A 118 -15.76 43.75 -19.80
N MET A 119 -16.28 44.76 -19.09
CA MET A 119 -17.65 45.27 -19.27
C MET A 119 -17.89 45.73 -20.71
N LYS A 120 -16.92 46.42 -21.31
CA LYS A 120 -16.97 46.84 -22.72
C LYS A 120 -17.11 45.64 -23.65
N ILE A 121 -16.35 44.57 -23.43
CA ILE A 121 -16.41 43.36 -24.26
C ILE A 121 -17.76 42.66 -24.11
N PHE A 122 -18.29 42.52 -22.89
CA PHE A 122 -19.62 41.94 -22.67
C PHE A 122 -20.70 42.73 -23.41
N LYS A 123 -20.64 44.07 -23.34
CA LYS A 123 -21.61 44.94 -24.00
C LYS A 123 -21.49 44.90 -25.53
N GLU A 124 -20.27 45.04 -26.07
CA GLU A 124 -20.03 45.16 -27.51
C GLU A 124 -20.12 43.82 -28.26
N LYS A 125 -19.67 42.72 -27.65
CA LYS A 125 -19.59 41.42 -28.33
C LYS A 125 -20.75 40.49 -28.01
N LEU A 126 -21.28 40.57 -26.79
CA LEU A 126 -22.34 39.67 -26.33
C LEU A 126 -23.68 40.39 -26.17
N GLY A 127 -23.71 41.73 -26.19
CA GLY A 127 -24.93 42.51 -25.96
C GLY A 127 -25.45 42.40 -24.53
N ILE A 128 -24.61 42.00 -23.57
CA ILE A 128 -24.97 41.81 -22.17
C ILE A 128 -24.49 43.02 -21.38
N GLU A 129 -25.39 43.64 -20.62
CA GLU A 129 -25.05 44.70 -19.68
C GLU A 129 -24.67 44.07 -18.33
N VAL A 130 -23.38 44.08 -18.01
CA VAL A 130 -22.81 43.55 -16.77
C VAL A 130 -22.46 44.73 -15.86
N GLN A 131 -22.87 44.65 -14.60
CA GLN A 131 -22.53 45.67 -13.60
C GLN A 131 -21.21 45.33 -12.89
N LEU A 132 -20.53 46.33 -12.32
CA LEU A 132 -19.22 46.13 -11.69
C LEU A 132 -19.33 45.19 -10.48
N GLU A 133 -20.44 45.25 -9.76
CA GLU A 133 -20.76 44.44 -8.60
C GLU A 133 -20.92 42.94 -8.93
N GLU A 134 -21.19 42.62 -10.19
CA GLU A 134 -21.31 41.24 -10.69
C GLU A 134 -19.92 40.64 -11.02
N ILE A 135 -18.89 41.48 -11.13
CA ILE A 135 -17.51 41.06 -11.38
C ILE A 135 -16.78 40.91 -10.05
N ASN A 136 -16.59 39.67 -9.60
CA ASN A 136 -15.86 39.39 -8.36
C ASN A 136 -14.35 39.74 -8.48
N ARG A 137 -13.71 39.35 -9.59
CA ARG A 137 -12.29 39.61 -9.83
C ARG A 137 -11.96 39.60 -11.32
N SER A 138 -11.40 40.70 -11.82
CA SER A 138 -10.77 40.75 -13.14
C SER A 138 -9.27 40.97 -13.02
N HIS A 139 -8.48 40.29 -13.86
CA HIS A 139 -7.03 40.50 -13.97
C HIS A 139 -6.51 39.86 -15.25
N ARG A 140 -5.36 40.33 -15.73
CA ARG A 140 -4.60 39.66 -16.79
C ARG A 140 -3.92 38.40 -16.23
N VAL A 141 -3.86 37.35 -17.03
CA VAL A 141 -3.22 36.08 -16.66
C VAL A 141 -1.92 35.93 -17.42
N GLY A 142 -0.80 35.88 -16.70
CA GLY A 142 0.55 35.70 -17.25
C GLY A 142 1.45 36.91 -17.07
N LYS A 143 2.67 36.83 -17.63
CA LYS A 143 3.61 37.96 -17.65
C LYS A 143 3.16 38.96 -18.73
N PRO A 144 3.26 40.29 -18.49
CA PRO A 144 3.00 41.30 -19.50
C PRO A 144 3.82 40.98 -20.75
N GLN A 145 3.16 40.85 -21.89
CA GLN A 145 3.88 40.61 -23.14
C GLN A 145 4.12 41.95 -23.83
N PRO A 146 5.34 42.21 -24.35
CA PRO A 146 5.53 43.34 -25.24
C PRO A 146 4.53 43.20 -26.40
N PRO A 147 4.00 44.31 -26.95
CA PRO A 147 3.04 44.26 -28.04
C PRO A 147 3.63 43.38 -29.14
N ARG A 148 3.00 42.22 -29.37
CA ARG A 148 3.43 41.32 -30.42
C ARG A 148 3.26 42.11 -31.70
N ARG A 149 4.37 42.47 -32.37
CA ARG A 149 4.32 43.09 -33.69
C ARG A 149 3.55 42.13 -34.57
N THR A 150 2.27 42.40 -34.80
CA THR A 150 1.49 41.71 -35.81
C THR A 150 2.14 42.07 -37.14
N PRO A 151 2.65 41.10 -37.92
CA PRO A 151 2.82 41.33 -39.34
C PRO A 151 1.45 41.76 -39.88
N ALA A 152 1.40 42.81 -40.67
CA ALA A 152 0.18 43.27 -41.32
C ALA A 152 -0.57 42.05 -41.92
N ALA A 153 -1.81 41.86 -41.50
CA ALA A 153 -2.80 40.94 -42.10
C ALA A 153 -2.24 39.58 -42.57
N GLY A 154 -1.75 38.74 -41.65
CA GLY A 154 -1.70 37.29 -41.86
C GLY A 154 -2.99 36.65 -41.34
N PRO A 155 -3.61 35.69 -42.05
CA PRO A 155 -4.81 35.02 -41.56
C PRO A 155 -4.51 34.36 -40.20
N ALA A 156 -5.49 34.46 -39.28
CA ALA A 156 -5.38 33.89 -37.95
C ALA A 156 -4.97 32.40 -38.02
N PRO A 157 -4.06 31.91 -37.16
CA PRO A 157 -3.81 30.49 -37.08
C PRO A 157 -5.07 29.83 -36.54
N THR A 158 -5.81 29.18 -37.43
CA THR A 158 -6.81 28.19 -37.10
C THR A 158 -6.10 27.12 -36.27
N HIS A 159 -6.34 27.09 -34.95
CA HIS A 159 -6.07 25.92 -34.13
C HIS A 159 -7.08 24.81 -34.47
N HIS A 160 -7.04 24.34 -35.71
CA HIS A 160 -7.45 22.99 -36.07
C HIS A 160 -6.17 22.15 -36.09
N HIS A 161 -5.64 21.81 -34.92
CA HIS A 161 -5.05 20.48 -34.79
C HIS A 161 -6.22 19.52 -34.61
N GLN A 162 -6.90 19.27 -35.72
CA GLN A 162 -7.59 18.01 -35.92
C GLN A 162 -6.52 16.93 -35.84
N ILE A 163 -6.64 16.07 -34.83
CA ILE A 163 -6.01 14.76 -34.80
C ILE A 163 -6.41 14.07 -36.12
N PRO A 164 -5.48 13.78 -37.06
CA PRO A 164 -5.86 13.14 -38.33
C PRO A 164 -6.31 11.68 -38.17
N GLU A 165 -6.17 11.08 -36.98
CA GLU A 165 -6.34 9.63 -36.79
C GLU A 165 -7.76 9.16 -36.37
N LEU A 166 -8.76 10.04 -36.34
CA LEU A 166 -10.14 9.64 -35.97
C LEU A 166 -11.19 9.81 -37.07
N GLN A 167 -10.82 10.26 -38.27
CA GLN A 167 -11.77 10.37 -39.38
C GLN A 167 -11.82 9.13 -40.28
N ASP A 168 -10.75 8.33 -40.32
CA ASP A 168 -10.71 7.09 -41.11
C ASP A 168 -11.42 5.92 -40.40
N ALA A 169 -11.60 5.97 -39.07
CA ALA A 169 -12.29 4.93 -38.32
C ALA A 169 -13.84 5.03 -38.35
N ALA A 170 -14.40 6.12 -38.90
CA ALA A 170 -15.85 6.36 -38.91
C ALA A 170 -16.51 6.17 -40.29
N GLN A 171 -15.75 5.79 -41.32
CA GLN A 171 -16.27 5.50 -42.66
C GLN A 171 -16.50 3.99 -42.93
N ASP A 172 -16.05 3.10 -42.05
CA ASP A 172 -16.07 1.64 -42.30
C ASP A 172 -17.25 0.87 -41.66
N LEU A 173 -18.22 1.56 -41.05
CA LEU A 173 -19.38 0.92 -40.40
C LEU A 173 -20.75 1.33 -40.95
N ARG A 174 -20.81 1.92 -42.15
CA ARG A 174 -22.07 2.23 -42.86
C ARG A 174 -22.29 1.36 -44.10
N GLY A 175 -22.01 0.06 -44.00
CA GLY A 175 -22.11 -0.85 -45.15
C GLY A 175 -22.45 -2.31 -44.87
N GLN A 176 -22.61 -2.77 -43.63
CA GLN A 176 -22.98 -4.17 -43.36
C GLN A 176 -24.20 -4.25 -42.46
N SER A 177 -25.37 -4.25 -43.10
CA SER A 177 -26.52 -5.03 -42.62
C SER A 177 -26.11 -6.50 -42.62
N ILE A 178 -26.36 -7.22 -41.54
CA ILE A 178 -26.87 -8.62 -41.54
C ILE A 178 -27.33 -8.93 -40.10
N ILE A 179 -28.65 -9.04 -39.97
CA ILE A 179 -29.42 -9.81 -38.97
C ILE A 179 -29.16 -11.31 -39.26
N PRO A 180 -29.02 -12.22 -38.26
CA PRO A 180 -30.09 -12.66 -37.37
C PRO A 180 -29.87 -12.38 -35.89
#